data_AF-A0A182YTH3-F1
#
_entry.id   AF-A0A182YTH3-F1
#
_cell.length_a   1.000
_cell.length_b   1.000
_cell.length_c   1.000
_cell.angle_alpha   90.00
_cell.angle_beta   90.00
_cell.angle_gamma   90.00
#
_symmetry.space_group_name_H-M   'P 1'
#
loop_
_entity.id
_entity.type
_entity.pdbx_description
1 polymer ?
#
loop_
_entity_poly.entity_id
_entity_poly.type
_entity_poly.pdbx_seq_one_letter_code
_entity_poly.pdbx_strand_id
1 'polypeptide(L)'
;MAWDYFCDHWQVLLNQYEGGFLLARLIKYLTENFSTEERALEVEQFFREHEFPGTERTVSQSIETIRLNADWMKRDLDAISSYLKDQQQ
;
A
#
# COMPACT_ATOMS: atom_id res chain seq x y z
N MET A 1 -10.36 -4.26 -4.61
CA MET A 1 -11.57 -3.42 -4.75
C MET A 1 -11.25 -1.94 -4.59
N ALA A 2 -10.84 -1.44 -3.42
CA ALA A 2 -10.59 -0.01 -3.23
C ALA A 2 -9.38 0.51 -4.05
N TRP A 3 -8.28 -0.24 -4.04
CA TRP A 3 -7.10 0.06 -4.86
C TRP A 3 -7.41 -0.02 -6.37
N ASP A 4 -8.06 -1.09 -6.82
CA ASP A 4 -8.46 -1.24 -8.22
C ASP A 4 -9.33 -0.06 -8.70
N TYR A 5 -10.32 0.37 -7.89
CA TYR A 5 -11.13 1.54 -8.19
C TYR A 5 -10.28 2.83 -8.27
N PHE A 6 -9.31 2.99 -7.38
CA PHE A 6 -8.37 4.12 -7.44
C PHE A 6 -7.58 4.10 -8.75
N CYS A 7 -7.07 2.94 -9.17
CA CYS A 7 -6.35 2.76 -10.42
C CYS A 7 -7.24 3.00 -11.65
N ASP A 8 -8.49 2.55 -11.65
CA ASP A 8 -9.40 2.74 -12.78
C ASP A 8 -9.85 4.20 -12.95
N HIS A 9 -9.88 4.97 -11.85
CA HIS A 9 -10.43 6.32 -11.80
C HIS A 9 -9.41 7.40 -11.41
N TRP A 10 -8.12 7.10 -11.53
CA TRP A 10 -7.06 7.93 -10.96
C TRP A 10 -7.06 9.38 -11.44
N GLN A 11 -7.37 9.62 -12.73
CA GLN A 11 -7.44 10.96 -13.30
C GLN A 11 -8.52 11.83 -12.65
N VAL A 12 -9.68 11.23 -12.39
CA VAL A 12 -10.81 11.90 -11.73
C VAL A 12 -10.43 12.27 -10.31
N LEU A 13 -9.80 11.34 -9.59
CA LEU A 13 -9.37 11.55 -8.21
C LEU A 13 -8.24 12.59 -8.13
N LEU A 14 -7.27 12.54 -9.04
CA LEU A 14 -6.19 13.53 -9.13
C LEU A 14 -6.75 14.93 -9.40
N ASN A 15 -7.68 15.06 -10.37
CA ASN A 15 -8.30 16.34 -10.69
C ASN A 15 -9.18 16.88 -9.54
N GLN A 16 -9.88 16.00 -8.84
CA GLN A 16 -10.75 16.40 -7.72
C GLN A 16 -9.95 16.86 -6.48
N TYR A 17 -8.80 16.24 -6.22
CA TYR A 17 -7.99 16.51 -5.02
C TYR A 17 -6.73 17.34 -5.30
N GLU A 18 -6.47 17.69 -6.56
CA GLU A 18 -5.39 18.57 -7.04
C GLU A 18 -4.00 18.27 -6.47
N GLY A 19 -3.65 16.99 -6.29
CA GLY A 19 -2.33 16.60 -5.74
C GLY A 19 -2.11 17.00 -4.27
N GLY A 20 -3.14 17.43 -3.56
CA GLY A 20 -3.05 17.96 -2.20
C GLY A 20 -3.00 16.90 -1.10
N PHE A 21 -3.02 17.37 0.15
CA PHE A 21 -2.97 16.54 1.37
C PHE A 21 -3.98 15.38 1.40
N LEU A 22 -5.18 15.59 0.85
CA LEU A 22 -6.21 14.54 0.80
C LEU A 22 -5.83 13.39 -0.13
N LEU A 23 -5.18 13.67 -1.25
CA LEU A 23 -4.73 12.65 -2.20
C LEU A 23 -3.60 11.82 -1.60
N ALA A 24 -2.61 12.47 -0.98
CA ALA A 24 -1.56 11.79 -0.23
C ALA A 24 -2.15 10.89 0.88
N ARG A 25 -3.13 11.37 1.64
CA ARG A 25 -3.79 10.58 2.67
C ARG A 25 -4.59 9.40 2.09
N LEU A 26 -5.25 9.60 0.95
CA LEU A 26 -5.96 8.53 0.24
C LEU A 26 -4.99 7.43 -0.20
N ILE A 27 -3.88 7.79 -0.85
CA ILE A 27 -2.84 6.85 -1.28
C ILE A 27 -2.36 6.00 -0.10
N LYS A 28 -2.00 6.64 1.01
CA LYS A 28 -1.58 5.93 2.22
C LYS A 28 -2.59 4.87 2.65
N TYR A 29 -3.86 5.24 2.83
CA TYR A 29 -4.88 4.31 3.32
C TYR A 29 -5.21 3.17 2.37
N LEU A 30 -5.09 3.40 1.06
CA LEU A 30 -5.28 2.36 0.07
C LEU A 30 -4.17 1.30 0.12
N THR A 31 -2.96 1.69 0.53
CA THR A 31 -1.77 0.84 0.44
C THR A 31 -1.27 0.27 1.77
N GLU A 32 -1.61 0.89 2.92
CA GLU A 32 -0.95 0.62 4.21
C GLU A 32 -1.11 -0.80 4.75
N ASN A 33 -2.12 -1.54 4.28
CA ASN A 33 -2.39 -2.92 4.69
C ASN A 33 -1.87 -3.97 3.70
N PHE A 34 -1.24 -3.57 2.59
CA PHE A 34 -0.57 -4.53 1.73
C PHE A 34 0.68 -5.07 2.40
N SER A 35 0.99 -6.34 2.14
CA SER A 35 2.03 -7.09 2.84
C SER A 35 2.71 -8.11 1.94
N THR A 36 2.80 -7.84 0.63
CA THR A 36 3.52 -8.68 -0.33
C THR A 36 4.40 -7.83 -1.24
N GLU A 37 5.52 -8.40 -1.72
CA GLU A 37 6.41 -7.69 -2.65
C GLU A 37 5.71 -7.41 -3.98
N GLU A 38 4.82 -8.30 -4.43
CA GLU A 38 4.05 -8.10 -5.66
C GLU A 38 3.19 -6.83 -5.59
N ARG A 39 2.59 -6.55 -4.42
CA ARG A 39 1.82 -5.31 -4.21
C ARG A 39 2.73 -4.08 -4.14
N ALA A 40 3.93 -4.20 -3.57
CA ALA A 40 4.89 -3.10 -3.57
C ALA A 40 5.30 -2.72 -5.00
N LEU A 41 5.59 -3.72 -5.83
CA LEU A 41 5.93 -3.54 -7.25
C LEU A 41 4.76 -2.97 -8.06
N GLU A 42 3.54 -3.44 -7.82
CA GLU A 42 2.34 -2.92 -8.48
C GLU A 42 2.13 -1.43 -8.18
N VAL A 43 2.22 -1.03 -6.90
CA VAL A 43 2.12 0.38 -6.48
C VAL A 43 3.25 1.20 -7.08
N GLU A 44 4.48 0.70 -7.01
CA GLU A 44 5.65 1.37 -7.59
C GLU A 44 5.50 1.61 -9.09
N GLN A 45 5.06 0.59 -9.83
CA GLN A 45 4.86 0.71 -11.27
C GLN A 45 3.74 1.70 -11.61
N PHE A 46 2.61 1.62 -10.89
CA PHE A 46 1.48 2.50 -11.12
C PHE A 46 1.84 3.98 -10.99
N PHE A 47 2.60 4.36 -9.95
CA PHE A 47 3.03 5.75 -9.73
C PHE A 47 4.26 6.15 -10.56
N ARG A 48 4.95 5.21 -11.22
CA ARG A 48 5.94 5.54 -12.27
C ARG A 48 5.27 5.87 -13.60
N GLU A 49 4.17 5.21 -13.92
CA GLU A 49 3.43 5.39 -15.17
C GLU A 49 2.50 6.61 -15.16
N HIS A 50 2.04 7.01 -13.97
CA HIS A 50 1.07 8.08 -13.79
C HIS A 50 1.64 9.13 -12.84
N GLU A 51 1.72 10.40 -13.27
CA GLU A 51 2.24 11.48 -12.46
C GLU A 51 1.21 11.96 -11.43
N PHE A 52 1.62 12.03 -10.17
CA PHE A 52 0.84 12.60 -9.06
C PHE A 52 1.68 13.64 -8.31
N PRO A 53 1.80 14.87 -8.85
CA PRO A 53 2.63 15.91 -8.26
C PRO A 53 2.27 16.16 -6.80
N GLY A 54 3.28 16.28 -5.94
CA GLY A 54 3.11 16.58 -4.51
C GLY A 54 2.84 15.35 -3.63
N THR A 55 2.76 14.15 -4.21
CA THR A 55 2.54 12.90 -3.46
C THR A 55 3.79 12.02 -3.35
N GLU A 56 4.92 12.44 -3.91
CA GLU A 56 6.13 11.63 -4.11
C GLU A 56 6.61 11.00 -2.79
N ARG A 57 6.65 11.80 -1.71
CA ARG A 57 7.03 11.31 -0.38
C ARG A 57 6.09 10.22 0.12
N THR A 58 4.78 10.42 -0.03
CA THR A 58 3.77 9.45 0.42
C THR A 58 3.86 8.16 -0.38
N VAL A 59 4.04 8.25 -1.70
CA VAL A 59 4.24 7.08 -2.55
C VAL A 59 5.47 6.28 -2.10
N SER A 60 6.62 6.94 -1.89
CA SER A 60 7.83 6.26 -1.39
C SER A 60 7.58 5.58 -0.04
N GLN A 61 6.96 6.28 0.91
CA GLN A 61 6.65 5.74 2.25
C GLN A 61 5.65 4.59 2.19
N SER A 62 4.66 4.66 1.30
CA SER A 62 3.71 3.57 1.07
C SER A 62 4.46 2.33 0.59
N ILE A 63 5.30 2.44 -0.44
CA ILE A 63 6.07 1.30 -0.96
C ILE A 63 6.98 0.70 0.13
N GLU A 64 7.68 1.54 0.89
CA GLU A 64 8.51 1.11 2.04
C GLU A 64 7.67 0.36 3.10
N THR A 65 6.47 0.86 3.41
CA THR A 65 5.56 0.24 4.38
C THR A 65 5.10 -1.13 3.91
N ILE A 66 4.76 -1.29 2.63
CA ILE A 66 4.34 -2.59 2.07
C ILE A 66 5.45 -3.62 2.20
N ARG A 67 6.69 -3.24 1.85
CA ARG A 67 7.86 -4.11 1.98
C ARG A 67 8.14 -4.48 3.43
N LEU A 68 8.05 -3.51 4.34
CA LEU A 68 8.18 -3.75 5.78
C LEU A 68 7.12 -4.75 6.29
N ASN A 69 5.87 -4.59 5.87
CA ASN A 69 4.78 -5.50 6.22
C ASN A 69 5.04 -6.91 5.67
N ALA A 70 5.55 -7.02 4.44
CA ALA A 70 5.90 -8.31 3.84
C ALA A 70 7.01 -9.03 4.63
N ASP A 71 8.05 -8.30 5.04
CA ASP A 71 9.12 -8.84 5.86
C ASP A 71 8.62 -9.28 7.25
N TRP A 72 7.74 -8.52 7.87
CA TRP A 72 7.10 -8.89 9.14
C TRP A 72 6.27 -10.17 9.01
N MET A 73 5.44 -10.26 7.97
CA MET A 73 4.66 -11.47 7.68
C MET A 73 5.58 -12.69 7.50
N LYS A 74 6.64 -12.55 6.71
CA LYS A 74 7.60 -13.64 6.48
C LYS A 74 8.32 -14.07 7.75
N ARG A 75 8.65 -13.14 8.64
CA ARG A 75 9.37 -13.40 9.89
C ARG A 75 8.48 -14.07 10.94
N ASP A 76 7.26 -13.57 11.12
CA ASP A 76 6.48 -13.84 12.34
C ASP A 76 5.31 -14.81 12.13
N LEU A 77 4.84 -15.00 10.88
CA LEU A 77 3.62 -15.77 10.59
C LEU A 77 3.67 -17.21 11.15
N ASP A 78 4.77 -17.92 10.92
CA ASP A 78 4.92 -19.32 11.35
C ASP A 78 5.00 -19.44 12.87
N ALA A 79 5.73 -18.52 13.52
CA ALA A 79 5.87 -18.49 14.97
C ALA A 79 4.53 -18.18 15.65
N ILE A 80 3.80 -17.18 15.15
CA ILE A 80 2.48 -16.81 15.66
C ILE A 80 1.47 -17.94 15.41
N SER A 81 1.48 -18.55 14.22
CA SER A 81 0.59 -19.66 13.90
C SER A 81 0.83 -20.87 14.80
N SER A 82 2.09 -21.15 15.15
CA SER A 82 2.44 -22.26 16.05
C SER A 82 1.95 -21.96 17.46
N TYR A 83 2.26 -20.78 17.98
CA TYR A 83 1.81 -20.34 19.31
C TYR A 83 0.29 -20.42 19.48
N LEU A 84 -0.48 -19.93 18.50
CA LEU A 84 -1.95 -19.95 18.58
C LEU A 84 -2.54 -21.37 18.56
N LYS A 85 -1.90 -22.33 17.86
CA LYS A 85 -2.33 -23.73 17.86
C LYS A 85 -2.06 -24.38 19.22
N ASP A 86 -0.93 -24.08 19.83
CA ASP A 86 -0.55 -24.62 21.14
C ASP A 86 -1.47 -24.14 22.27
N GLN A 87 -2.08 -22.94 22.16
CA GLN A 87 -3.03 -22.40 23.15
C GLN A 87 -4.46 -22.96 23.02
N GLN A 88 -4.76 -23.75 21.97
CA GLN A 88 -6.08 -24.34 21.74
C GLN A 88 -6.18 -25.81 22.21
N GLN A 89 -5.11 -26.35 22.81
CA GLN A 89 -5.07 -27.64 23.52
C GLN A 89 -5.21 -27.45 25.02
#